data_AF-A0A183BL98-F1
#
_entry.id   AF-A0A183BL98-F1
#
_cell.length_a   1.000
_cell.length_b   1.000
_cell.length_c   1.000
_cell.angle_alpha   90.00
_cell.angle_beta   90.00
_cell.angle_gamma   90.00
#
_symmetry.space_group_name_H-M   'P 1'
#
loop_
_entity.id
_entity.type
_entity.pdbx_description
1 polymer ?
#
loop_
_entity_poly.entity_id
_entity_poly.type
_entity_poly.pdbx_seq_one_letter_code
_entity_poly.pdbx_strand_id
1 'polypeptide(L)'
;MAFLPPMATNLSNSRQSSKVLVGSSAGRIVSVGRGENECVHYSSGGIDRGIEPEEITGIRTCPLKENIFAIITSRRLLFYDQNIRSPILIHSLSNRILSPTLFEWSPSNRASTPFFTVHDGEVLTLWKYKKDTKRLQSFECDLKGLFAF
;
A
#
# COMPACT_ATOMS: atom_id res chain seq x y z
N MET A 1 13.68 -9.97 -19.58
CA MET A 1 12.70 -9.48 -18.58
C MET A 1 13.43 -9.33 -17.27
N ALA A 2 13.53 -8.11 -16.74
CA ALA A 2 14.12 -7.89 -15.42
C ALA A 2 13.07 -8.24 -14.36
N PHE A 3 13.34 -9.23 -13.52
CA PHE A 3 12.50 -9.57 -12.37
C PHE A 3 12.77 -8.55 -11.27
N LEU A 4 11.75 -7.81 -10.83
CA LEU A 4 11.84 -7.06 -9.58
C LEU A 4 11.86 -8.07 -8.42
N PRO A 5 12.77 -7.91 -7.43
CA PRO A 5 12.79 -8.77 -6.26
C PRO A 5 11.48 -8.62 -5.47
N PRO A 6 11.03 -9.69 -4.79
CA PRO A 6 9.84 -9.62 -3.92
C PRO A 6 10.04 -8.55 -2.84
N MET A 7 8.98 -7.80 -2.56
CA MET A 7 9.02 -6.71 -1.57
C MET A 7 8.39 -7.16 -0.26
N ALA A 8 9.06 -6.85 0.85
CA ALA A 8 8.59 -7.22 2.17
C ALA A 8 8.52 -6.00 3.11
N THR A 9 7.55 -6.02 4.03
CA THR A 9 7.46 -5.08 5.14
C THR A 9 7.05 -5.80 6.42
N ASN A 10 7.58 -5.36 7.55
CA ASN A 10 7.17 -5.85 8.86
C ASN A 10 5.81 -5.27 9.24
N LEU A 11 5.01 -6.08 9.91
CA LEU A 11 3.61 -5.80 10.17
C LEU A 11 3.33 -5.25 11.57
N SER A 12 4.30 -5.32 12.49
CA SER A 12 4.15 -4.78 13.83
C SER A 12 5.18 -3.70 14.14
N ASN A 13 4.70 -2.62 14.76
CA ASN A 13 5.53 -1.75 15.61
C ASN A 13 5.62 -2.29 17.05
N SER A 14 4.71 -3.22 17.40
CA SER A 14 4.71 -3.97 18.66
C SER A 14 5.69 -5.14 18.67
N ARG A 15 6.43 -5.29 19.79
CA ARG A 15 7.35 -6.40 20.09
C ARG A 15 6.65 -7.78 20.19
N GLN A 16 5.33 -7.87 20.05
CA GLN A 16 4.55 -9.10 20.36
C GLN A 16 3.98 -9.87 19.16
N SER A 17 4.02 -9.36 17.92
CA SER A 17 3.47 -10.09 16.76
C SER A 17 4.34 -9.90 15.51
N SER A 18 5.34 -10.76 15.30
CA SER A 18 6.21 -10.66 14.12
C SER A 18 5.55 -11.30 12.89
N LYS A 19 4.58 -10.60 12.30
CA LYS A 19 4.09 -10.91 10.95
C LYS A 19 4.88 -10.12 9.91
N VAL A 20 5.14 -10.75 8.77
CA VAL A 20 5.78 -10.14 7.61
C VAL A 20 4.80 -10.23 6.45
N LEU A 21 4.59 -9.11 5.76
CA LEU A 21 3.89 -9.10 4.48
C LEU A 21 4.91 -9.17 3.35
N VAL A 22 4.64 -10.02 2.37
CA VAL A 22 5.42 -10.15 1.15
C VAL A 22 4.49 -9.95 -0.05
N GLY A 23 4.81 -8.98 -0.89
CA GLY A 23 4.16 -8.72 -2.18
C GLY A 23 5.00 -9.25 -3.34
N SER A 24 4.35 -9.84 -4.34
CA SER A 24 5.00 -10.31 -5.57
C SER A 24 4.64 -9.45 -6.78
N SER A 25 5.47 -9.53 -7.82
CA SER A 25 5.19 -8.91 -9.12
C SER A 25 3.96 -9.49 -9.83
N ALA A 26 3.50 -10.68 -9.42
CA ALA A 26 2.24 -11.27 -9.90
C ALA A 26 1.00 -10.72 -9.16
N GLY A 27 1.14 -9.67 -8.35
CA GLY A 27 0.03 -9.05 -7.63
C GLY A 27 -0.51 -9.85 -6.45
N ARG A 28 0.24 -10.86 -5.99
CA ARG A 28 -0.11 -11.67 -4.82
C ARG A 28 0.56 -11.11 -3.58
N ILE A 29 -0.16 -11.18 -2.45
CA ILE A 29 0.36 -10.77 -1.15
C ILE A 29 0.20 -11.94 -0.20
N VAL A 30 1.20 -12.18 0.62
CA VAL A 30 1.18 -13.20 1.67
C VAL A 30 1.57 -12.57 2.99
N SER A 31 0.80 -12.81 4.04
CA SER A 31 1.16 -12.52 5.42
C SER A 31 1.63 -13.82 6.09
N VAL A 32 2.82 -13.76 6.70
CA VAL A 32 3.43 -14.90 7.39
C VAL A 32 3.83 -14.46 8.81
N GLY A 33 3.29 -15.13 9.82
CA GLY A 33 3.71 -14.96 11.21
C GLY A 33 4.78 -15.97 11.62
N ARG A 34 5.71 -15.55 12.48
CA ARG A 34 6.65 -16.48 13.13
C ARG A 34 5.87 -17.46 14.02
N GLY A 35 5.96 -18.75 13.72
CA GLY A 35 5.26 -19.80 14.47
C GLY A 35 3.81 -20.05 14.04
N GLU A 36 3.34 -19.37 12.99
CA GLU A 36 2.05 -19.67 12.36
C GLU A 36 2.24 -20.78 11.31
N ASN A 37 1.39 -21.80 11.34
CA ASN A 37 1.39 -22.89 10.35
C ASN A 37 0.65 -22.53 9.06
N GLU A 38 -0.13 -21.44 9.07
CA GLU A 38 -0.95 -21.00 7.96
C GLU A 38 -0.59 -19.58 7.53
N CYS A 39 -0.49 -19.39 6.22
CA CYS A 39 -0.29 -18.08 5.62
C CYS A 39 -1.65 -17.45 5.26
N VAL A 40 -1.77 -16.13 5.44
CA VAL A 40 -2.94 -15.40 4.95
C VAL A 40 -2.63 -14.79 3.59
N HIS A 41 -3.50 -15.04 2.61
CA HIS A 41 -3.31 -14.59 1.24
C HIS A 41 -4.20 -13.39 0.93
N TYR A 42 -3.66 -12.41 0.19
CA TYR A 42 -4.38 -11.29 -0.39
C TYR A 42 -3.98 -11.14 -1.89
N SER A 43 -4.70 -10.29 -2.62
CA SER A 43 -4.46 -10.03 -4.04
C SER A 43 -4.70 -8.55 -4.35
N SER A 44 -3.85 -7.94 -5.17
CA SER A 44 -4.04 -6.57 -5.67
C SER A 44 -5.25 -6.41 -6.60
N GLY A 45 -5.75 -7.51 -7.17
CA GLY A 45 -7.06 -7.56 -7.84
C GLY A 45 -8.25 -7.69 -6.89
N GLY A 46 -8.00 -8.01 -5.61
CA GLY A 46 -9.03 -8.50 -4.69
C GLY A 46 -9.37 -9.96 -4.99
N ILE A 47 -9.40 -10.82 -3.97
CA ILE A 47 -9.59 -12.27 -4.14
C ILE A 47 -10.97 -12.60 -4.75
N ASP A 48 -11.99 -11.81 -4.44
CA ASP A 48 -13.38 -12.10 -4.80
C ASP A 48 -13.95 -11.20 -5.91
N ARG A 49 -13.12 -10.36 -6.54
CA ARG A 49 -13.60 -9.34 -7.49
C ARG A 49 -13.38 -9.70 -8.96
N GLY A 50 -12.72 -10.82 -9.26
CA GLY A 50 -12.41 -11.22 -10.65
C GLY A 50 -11.53 -10.22 -11.42
N ILE A 51 -10.92 -9.27 -10.74
CA ILE A 51 -10.00 -8.30 -11.35
C ILE A 51 -8.62 -8.95 -11.40
N GLU A 52 -7.98 -8.83 -12.56
CA GLU A 52 -6.62 -9.31 -12.74
C GLU A 52 -5.67 -8.64 -11.73
N PRO A 53 -4.84 -9.42 -11.00
CA PRO A 53 -3.84 -8.87 -10.12
C PRO A 53 -2.86 -7.99 -10.90
N GLU A 54 -2.60 -6.79 -10.39
CA GLU A 54 -1.57 -5.91 -10.91
C GLU A 54 -0.27 -6.09 -10.15
N GLU A 55 0.85 -5.87 -10.83
CA GLU A 55 2.18 -5.83 -10.23
C GLU A 55 2.22 -4.87 -9.05
N ILE A 56 2.67 -5.39 -7.91
CA ILE A 56 2.89 -4.60 -6.71
C ILE A 56 4.28 -3.99 -6.84
N THR A 57 4.37 -2.67 -6.72
CA THR A 57 5.61 -1.89 -6.75
C THR A 57 6.01 -1.36 -5.37
N GLY A 58 5.16 -1.58 -4.35
CA GLY A 58 5.49 -1.27 -2.97
C GLY A 58 4.45 -1.77 -1.99
N ILE A 59 4.91 -2.07 -0.77
CA ILE A 59 4.07 -2.50 0.36
C ILE A 59 4.57 -1.83 1.64
N ARG A 60 3.67 -1.21 2.41
CA ARG A 60 4.00 -0.62 3.71
C ARG A 60 2.86 -0.78 4.71
N THR A 61 3.23 -1.14 5.93
CA THR A 61 2.33 -1.14 7.08
C THR A 61 2.04 0.30 7.51
N CYS A 62 0.81 0.59 7.90
CA CYS A 62 0.43 1.90 8.42
C CYS A 62 1.07 2.10 9.81
N PRO A 63 1.86 3.16 10.03
CA PRO A 63 2.57 3.36 11.30
C PRO A 63 1.63 3.65 12.49
N LEU A 64 0.40 4.11 12.25
CA LEU A 64 -0.58 4.42 13.30
C LEU A 64 -1.62 3.33 13.55
N LYS A 65 -1.74 2.35 12.65
CA LYS A 65 -2.73 1.28 12.74
C LYS A 65 -2.08 -0.03 12.35
N GLU A 66 -1.70 -0.82 13.35
CA GLU A 66 -0.94 -2.07 13.17
C GLU A 66 -1.63 -3.09 12.25
N ASN A 67 -2.97 -3.05 12.16
CA ASN A 67 -3.75 -3.96 11.31
C ASN A 67 -3.94 -3.47 9.88
N ILE A 68 -3.52 -2.24 9.56
CA ILE A 68 -3.69 -1.65 8.24
C ILE A 68 -2.37 -1.68 7.48
N PHE A 69 -2.41 -2.11 6.23
CA PHE A 69 -1.30 -1.95 5.31
C PHE A 69 -1.80 -1.41 3.98
N ALA A 70 -0.87 -0.85 3.21
CA ALA A 70 -1.14 -0.36 1.88
C ALA A 70 -0.16 -0.99 0.89
N ILE A 71 -0.67 -1.25 -0.30
CA ILE A 71 0.13 -1.64 -1.46
C ILE A 71 -0.06 -0.60 -2.55
N ILE A 72 1.00 -0.40 -3.31
CA ILE A 72 0.97 0.41 -4.52
C ILE A 72 1.25 -0.50 -5.71
N THR A 73 0.50 -0.27 -6.78
CA THR A 73 0.66 -0.89 -8.10
C THR A 73 0.89 0.21 -9.12
N SER A 74 1.18 -0.17 -10.37
CA SER A 74 1.32 0.79 -11.48
C SER A 74 0.12 1.73 -11.69
N ARG A 75 -1.08 1.34 -11.24
CA ARG A 75 -2.33 2.10 -11.50
C ARG A 75 -3.10 2.46 -10.24
N ARG A 76 -2.83 1.81 -9.11
CA ARG A 76 -3.70 1.88 -7.94
C ARG A 76 -2.90 1.92 -6.66
N LEU A 77 -3.49 2.57 -5.67
CA LEU A 77 -3.11 2.43 -4.29
C LEU A 77 -4.25 1.72 -3.55
N LEU A 78 -3.95 0.59 -2.93
CA LEU A 78 -4.95 -0.21 -2.23
C LEU A 78 -4.60 -0.32 -0.75
N PHE A 79 -5.60 -0.21 0.11
CA PHE A 79 -5.47 -0.33 1.55
C PHE A 79 -6.22 -1.58 2.00
N TYR A 80 -5.63 -2.30 2.94
CA TYR A 80 -6.18 -3.53 3.50
C TYR A 80 -6.21 -3.41 5.02
N ASP A 81 -7.27 -3.97 5.59
CA ASP A 81 -7.26 -4.44 6.97
C ASP A 81 -6.86 -5.91 6.94
N GLN A 82 -5.92 -6.33 7.78
CA GLN A 82 -5.44 -7.72 7.80
C GLN A 82 -6.54 -8.74 8.07
N ASN A 83 -7.61 -8.32 8.75
CA ASN A 83 -8.76 -9.18 9.04
C ASN A 83 -9.71 -9.33 7.84
N ILE A 84 -9.48 -8.57 6.75
CA ILE A 84 -10.34 -8.52 5.57
C ILE A 84 -9.52 -8.90 4.34
N ARG A 85 -9.96 -9.96 3.62
CA ARG A 85 -9.25 -10.46 2.42
C ARG A 85 -9.40 -9.58 1.17
N SER A 86 -10.20 -8.53 1.26
CA SER A 86 -10.46 -7.56 0.19
C SER A 86 -9.99 -6.15 0.61
N PRO A 87 -9.59 -5.31 -0.36
CA PRO A 87 -9.15 -3.95 -0.04
C PRO A 87 -10.32 -3.13 0.53
N ILE A 88 -10.06 -2.44 1.65
CA ILE A 88 -11.00 -1.55 2.32
C ILE A 88 -11.11 -0.19 1.63
N LEU A 89 -10.08 0.19 0.88
CA LEU A 89 -10.04 1.42 0.09
C LEU A 89 -9.18 1.21 -1.15
N ILE A 90 -9.65 1.72 -2.27
CA ILE A 90 -8.95 1.68 -3.56
C ILE A 90 -8.90 3.10 -4.08
N HIS A 91 -7.71 3.58 -4.37
CA HIS A 91 -7.51 4.86 -5.04
C HIS A 91 -6.90 4.61 -6.42
N SER A 92 -7.55 5.16 -7.45
CA SER A 92 -7.03 5.09 -8.82
C SER A 92 -6.03 6.22 -9.03
N LEU A 93 -4.81 5.88 -9.43
CA LEU A 93 -3.79 6.86 -9.79
C LEU A 93 -4.11 7.31 -11.22
N SER A 94 -4.85 8.42 -11.33
CA SER A 94 -5.44 8.91 -12.58
C SER A 94 -4.42 9.38 -13.63
N ASN A 95 -3.15 9.55 -13.26
CA ASN A 95 -2.09 9.91 -14.20
C ASN A 95 -1.56 8.66 -14.90
N ARG A 96 -2.23 8.27 -16.00
CA ARG A 96 -1.83 7.17 -16.91
C ARG A 96 -0.41 7.27 -17.49
N ILE A 97 0.28 8.39 -17.28
CA ILE A 97 1.58 8.68 -17.89
C ILE A 97 2.73 8.27 -16.96
N LEU A 98 2.56 8.28 -15.64
CA LEU A 98 3.67 8.07 -14.70
C LEU A 98 3.34 6.98 -13.68
N SER A 99 4.01 5.83 -13.80
CA SER A 99 3.83 4.71 -12.87
C SER A 99 4.50 5.04 -11.54
N PRO A 100 3.87 4.76 -10.39
CA PRO A 100 4.51 4.93 -9.10
C PRO A 100 5.65 3.92 -8.88
N THR A 101 6.81 4.43 -8.51
CA THR A 101 8.03 3.68 -8.20
C THR A 101 8.28 3.55 -6.70
N LEU A 102 7.75 4.46 -5.89
CA LEU A 102 7.90 4.45 -4.44
C LEU A 102 6.60 4.85 -3.75
N PHE A 103 6.37 4.23 -2.60
CA PHE A 103 5.31 4.58 -1.67
C PHE A 103 5.85 4.53 -0.24
N GLU A 104 5.59 5.60 0.51
CA GLU A 104 6.08 5.70 1.89
C GLU A 104 5.12 6.55 2.74
N TRP A 105 4.96 6.14 4.00
CA TRP A 105 4.16 6.89 4.96
C TRP A 105 4.94 8.09 5.48
N SER A 106 4.24 9.19 5.76
CA SER A 106 4.85 10.26 6.53
C SER A 106 5.17 9.77 7.94
N PRO A 107 6.36 10.09 8.48
CA PRO A 107 6.71 9.76 9.87
C PRO A 107 5.92 10.56 10.91
N SER A 108 4.93 11.37 10.50
CA SER A 108 4.16 12.20 11.41
C SER A 108 3.23 11.35 12.31
N ASN A 109 3.26 11.62 13.62
CA ASN A 109 2.32 11.05 14.61
C ASN A 109 0.89 11.65 14.54
N ARG A 110 0.50 12.26 13.42
CA ARG A 110 -0.81 12.90 13.28
C ARG A 110 -1.87 11.89 12.84
N ALA A 111 -3.07 11.97 13.43
CA ALA A 111 -4.21 11.05 13.21
C ALA A 111 -4.67 10.85 11.75
N SER A 112 -4.20 11.67 10.81
CA SER A 112 -4.55 11.65 9.39
C SER A 112 -3.35 11.31 8.50
N THR A 113 -2.44 10.44 8.98
CA THR A 113 -1.08 10.20 8.45
C THR A 113 -1.02 10.36 6.94
N PRO A 114 -0.41 11.46 6.45
CA PRO A 114 -0.23 11.61 5.02
C PRO A 114 0.77 10.56 4.55
N PHE A 115 0.74 10.27 3.26
CA PHE A 115 1.75 9.45 2.60
C PHE A 115 2.13 10.11 1.29
N PHE A 116 3.26 9.69 0.74
CA PHE A 116 3.70 10.17 -0.56
C PHE A 116 3.94 9.02 -1.52
N THR A 117 3.74 9.33 -2.80
CA THR A 117 4.10 8.45 -3.90
C THR A 117 5.09 9.17 -4.80
N VAL A 118 6.17 8.49 -5.18
CA VAL A 118 7.08 8.95 -6.22
C VAL A 118 6.72 8.20 -7.50
N HIS A 119 6.64 8.92 -8.60
CA HIS A 119 6.34 8.36 -9.90
C HIS A 119 7.55 8.43 -10.81
N ASP A 120 7.55 7.63 -11.88
CA ASP A 120 8.44 7.82 -13.02
C ASP A 120 8.43 9.31 -13.42
N GLY A 121 9.59 9.86 -13.80
CA GLY A 121 9.72 11.31 -14.07
C GLY A 121 9.80 12.20 -12.83
N GLU A 122 10.16 11.64 -11.67
CA GLU A 122 10.52 12.37 -10.44
C GLU A 122 9.42 13.28 -9.89
N VAL A 123 8.16 12.89 -10.14
CA VAL A 123 6.99 13.56 -9.58
C VAL A 123 6.69 12.95 -8.22
N LEU A 124 6.67 13.79 -7.18
CA LEU A 124 6.21 13.42 -5.85
C LEU A 124 4.80 13.95 -5.62
N THR A 125 3.90 13.05 -5.24
CA THR A 125 2.53 13.38 -4.87
C THR A 125 2.34 13.15 -3.38
N LEU A 126 1.93 14.19 -2.66
CA LEU A 126 1.52 14.09 -1.25
C LEU A 126 0.02 13.85 -1.17
N TRP A 127 -0.35 12.84 -0.40
CA TRP A 127 -1.74 12.47 -0.19
C TRP A 127 -2.11 12.71 1.26
N LYS A 128 -3.23 13.42 1.48
CA LYS A 128 -3.83 13.59 2.80
C LYS A 128 -5.13 12.84 2.88
N TYR A 129 -5.38 12.29 4.06
CA TYR A 129 -6.66 11.65 4.36
C TYR A 129 -7.77 12.71 4.43
N LYS A 130 -8.83 12.53 3.63
CA LYS A 130 -10.04 13.34 3.75
C LYS A 130 -10.92 12.74 4.85
N LYS A 131 -10.96 13.39 6.01
CA LYS A 131 -11.78 12.97 7.14
C LYS A 131 -13.24 13.31 6.86
N ASP A 132 -13.96 12.39 6.21
CA ASP A 132 -15.42 12.40 6.26
C ASP A 132 -15.90 11.50 7.41
N THR A 133 -16.80 12.01 8.23
CA THR A 133 -16.90 11.72 9.68
C THR A 133 -17.35 10.30 10.07
N LYS A 134 -17.50 9.34 9.15
CA LYS A 134 -17.98 7.98 9.48
C LYS A 134 -17.30 6.81 8.76
N ARG A 135 -16.48 7.01 7.71
CA ARG A 135 -15.80 5.91 6.97
C ARG A 135 -14.50 6.39 6.30
N LEU A 136 -13.51 5.50 6.17
CA LEU A 136 -12.36 5.68 5.27
C LEU A 136 -12.87 5.74 3.83
N GLN A 137 -13.01 6.94 3.25
CA GLN A 137 -13.66 7.08 1.93
C GLN A 137 -12.78 7.68 0.83
N SER A 138 -11.79 8.53 1.13
CA SER A 138 -10.96 9.10 0.07
C SER A 138 -9.65 9.72 0.57
N PHE A 139 -8.70 9.83 -0.35
CA PHE A 139 -7.50 10.65 -0.22
C PHE A 139 -7.59 11.82 -1.19
N GLU A 140 -7.11 12.98 -0.76
CA GLU A 140 -6.92 14.13 -1.63
C GLU A 140 -5.44 14.34 -1.88
N CYS A 141 -5.12 14.61 -3.15
CA CYS A 141 -3.80 15.07 -3.53
C CYS A 141 -3.63 16.49 -3.00
N ASP A 142 -2.75 16.66 -2.01
CA ASP A 142 -2.50 17.93 -1.35
C ASP A 142 -1.40 18.74 -2.06
N LEU A 143 -0.40 18.06 -2.61
CA LEU A 143 0.72 18.69 -3.30
C LEU A 143 1.26 17.78 -4.41
N LYS A 144 1.59 18.36 -5.56
CA LYS A 144 2.43 17.73 -6.59
C LYS A 144 3.68 18.60 -6.77
N GLY A 145 4.85 18.00 -6.59
CA GLY A 145 6.14 18.64 -6.84
C GLY A 145 6.94 17.82 -7.85
N LEU A 146 7.57 18.50 -8.80
CA LEU A 146 8.68 17.95 -9.57
C LEU A 146 9.96 18.16 -8.76
N PHE A 147 10.75 17.12 -8.59
CA PHE A 147 12.06 17.21 -7.94
C PHE A 147 13.11 16.77 -8.96
N ALA A 148 13.85 17.71 -9.54
CA ALA A 148 15.00 17.41 -10.37
C ALA A 148 16.23 17.24 -9.45
N PHE A 149 16.92 16.10 -9.54
CA PHE A 149 18.24 15.92 -8.94
C PHE A 149 19.35 16.46 -9.85
#